data_AF-A0A840A9B2-F1
#
_entry.id   AF-A0A840A9B2-F1
#
_cell.length_a   1.000
_cell.length_b   1.000
_cell.length_c   1.000
_cell.angle_alpha   90.00
_cell.angle_beta   90.00
_cell.angle_gamma   90.00
#
_symmetry.space_group_name_H-M   'P 1'
#
loop_
_entity.id
_entity.type
_entity.pdbx_description
1 polymer ?
#
loop_
_entity_poly.entity_id
_entity_poly.type
_entity_poly.pdbx_seq_one_letter_code
_entity_poly.pdbx_strand_id
1 'polypeptide(L)'
;MPQLDFANPLMTTTLLWLFLIFGALYFVLKSYALPRVATVLENRAARIRADLDAAQAAQREGEAALAELRAATAAARAEAQATVAAAMADAQAKASAQAEAINARLAAQVDEAEARVRAARDAAMGALREVAGSTAQAMLARLGVSAPARTVTAAVDRAAKQGAR
;
A
#
# COMPACT_ATOMS: atom_id res chain seq x y z
N MET A 1 101.25 9.09 -26.85
CA MET A 1 100.33 9.88 -27.70
C MET A 1 100.22 11.27 -27.10
N PRO A 2 100.62 12.34 -27.82
CA PRO A 2 100.80 13.70 -27.28
C PRO A 2 99.50 14.45 -26.90
N GLN A 3 98.33 13.82 -26.99
CA GLN A 3 97.02 14.42 -26.69
C GLN A 3 96.62 14.44 -25.20
N LEU A 4 97.42 13.89 -24.30
CA LEU A 4 97.18 13.94 -22.84
C LEU A 4 98.38 14.57 -22.09
N ASP A 5 98.98 15.60 -22.69
CA ASP A 5 100.03 16.37 -22.02
C ASP A 5 99.39 17.53 -21.23
N PHE A 6 99.15 17.29 -19.94
CA PHE A 6 98.52 18.25 -19.02
C PHE A 6 99.41 19.46 -18.69
N ALA A 7 100.67 19.48 -19.15
CA ALA A 7 101.58 20.61 -18.99
C ALA A 7 101.42 21.70 -20.07
N ASN A 8 100.54 21.49 -21.06
CA ASN A 8 100.33 22.41 -22.18
C ASN A 8 99.28 23.50 -21.83
N PRO A 9 99.61 24.81 -21.88
CA PRO A 9 98.71 25.89 -21.47
C PRO A 9 97.38 25.95 -22.26
N LEU A 10 97.36 25.37 -23.46
CA LEU A 10 96.16 25.27 -24.32
C LEU A 10 95.09 24.32 -23.75
N MET A 11 95.47 23.27 -23.00
CA MET A 11 94.52 22.35 -22.39
C MET A 11 93.83 22.98 -21.18
N THR A 12 94.57 23.73 -20.37
CA THR A 12 94.04 24.43 -19.19
C THR A 12 93.04 25.52 -19.58
N THR A 13 93.31 26.30 -20.63
CA THR A 13 92.35 27.31 -21.11
C THR A 13 91.09 26.69 -21.70
N THR A 14 91.20 25.57 -22.42
CA THR A 14 90.03 24.85 -22.97
C THR A 14 89.13 24.31 -21.86
N LEU A 15 89.73 23.73 -20.80
CA LEU A 15 88.99 23.28 -19.63
C LEU A 15 88.33 24.44 -18.85
N LEU A 16 89.01 25.59 -18.75
CA LEU A 16 88.45 26.78 -18.11
C LEU A 16 87.22 27.30 -18.87
N TRP A 17 87.31 27.44 -20.20
CA TRP A 17 86.19 27.86 -21.04
C TRP A 17 85.06 26.84 -21.04
N LEU A 18 85.36 25.54 -21.08
CA LEU A 18 84.36 24.49 -20.94
C LEU A 18 83.61 24.62 -19.62
N PHE A 19 84.32 24.82 -18.50
CA PHE A 19 83.70 25.00 -17.19
C PHE A 19 82.84 26.26 -17.12
N LEU A 20 83.31 27.37 -17.72
CA LEU A 20 82.54 28.62 -17.79
C LEU A 20 81.24 28.45 -18.59
N ILE A 21 81.31 27.87 -19.79
CA ILE A 21 80.15 27.65 -20.66
C ILE A 21 79.20 26.64 -20.02
N PHE A 22 79.73 25.54 -19.48
CA PHE A 22 78.92 24.53 -18.79
C PHE A 22 78.27 25.08 -17.53
N GLY A 23 78.99 25.87 -16.73
CA GLY A 23 78.47 26.55 -15.56
C GLY A 23 77.36 27.55 -15.90
N ALA A 24 77.54 28.35 -16.96
CA ALA A 24 76.52 29.25 -17.48
C ALA A 24 75.27 28.48 -17.95
N LEU A 25 75.45 27.41 -18.73
CA LEU A 25 74.35 26.54 -19.18
C LEU A 25 73.62 25.90 -17.99
N TYR A 26 74.36 25.36 -17.02
CA TYR A 26 73.80 24.77 -15.80
C TYR A 26 72.97 25.80 -15.02
N PHE A 27 73.48 27.02 -14.88
CA PHE A 27 72.76 28.10 -14.19
C PHE A 27 71.46 28.44 -14.92
N VAL A 28 71.47 28.54 -16.26
CA VAL A 28 70.26 28.76 -17.06
C VAL A 28 69.28 27.60 -16.90
N LEU A 29 69.74 26.35 -16.93
CA LEU A 29 68.88 25.17 -16.73
C LEU A 29 68.24 25.17 -15.34
N LYS A 30 69.05 25.44 -14.30
CA LYS A 30 68.61 25.51 -12.90
C LYS A 30 67.59 26.62 -12.67
N SER A 31 67.84 27.80 -13.23
CA SER A 31 67.02 28.98 -12.96
C SER A 31 65.80 29.11 -13.87
N TYR A 32 65.78 28.47 -15.04
CA TYR A 32 64.72 28.69 -16.02
C TYR A 32 64.06 27.40 -16.53
N ALA A 33 64.83 26.39 -16.92
CA ALA A 33 64.27 25.16 -17.50
C ALA A 33 63.61 24.26 -16.44
N LEU A 34 64.31 23.97 -15.34
CA LEU A 34 63.79 23.15 -14.24
C LEU A 34 62.53 23.72 -13.58
N PRO A 35 62.45 25.03 -13.22
CA PRO A 35 61.24 25.56 -12.60
C PRO A 35 60.03 25.47 -13.53
N ARG A 36 60.20 25.66 -14.85
CA ARG A 36 59.10 25.49 -15.80
C ARG A 36 58.55 24.06 -15.82
N VAL A 37 59.42 23.05 -15.80
CA VAL A 37 58.99 21.64 -15.75
C VAL A 37 58.31 21.34 -14.42
N ALA A 38 58.86 21.84 -13.30
CA ALA A 38 58.26 21.68 -11.98
C ALA A 38 56.84 22.28 -11.94
N THR A 39 56.65 23.52 -12.43
CA THR A 39 55.32 24.15 -12.50
C THR A 39 54.31 23.35 -13.31
N VAL A 40 54.71 22.76 -14.45
CA VAL A 40 53.80 21.92 -15.25
C VAL A 40 53.40 20.66 -14.47
N LEU A 41 54.35 20.03 -13.80
CA LEU A 41 54.08 18.82 -13.01
C LEU A 41 53.16 19.13 -11.82
N GLU A 42 53.41 20.24 -11.14
CA GLU A 42 52.60 20.72 -10.01
C GLU A 42 51.18 21.06 -10.44
N ASN A 43 51.03 21.77 -11.57
CA ASN A 43 49.72 22.07 -12.15
C ASN A 43 48.94 20.80 -12.52
N ARG A 44 49.61 19.78 -13.07
CA ARG A 44 48.96 18.49 -13.38
C ARG A 44 48.55 17.77 -12.09
N ALA A 45 49.43 17.70 -11.11
CA ALA A 45 49.12 17.08 -9.82
C ALA A 45 47.95 17.79 -9.13
N ALA A 46 47.91 19.13 -9.17
CA ALA A 46 46.83 19.92 -8.61
C ALA A 46 45.50 19.66 -9.34
N ARG A 47 45.50 19.60 -10.68
CA ARG A 47 44.30 19.27 -11.47
C ARG A 47 43.78 17.86 -11.16
N ILE A 48 44.67 16.86 -11.15
CA ILE A 48 44.29 15.48 -10.84
C ILE A 48 43.67 15.39 -9.44
N ARG A 49 44.26 16.06 -8.43
CA ARG A 49 43.70 16.10 -7.09
C ARG A 49 42.31 16.75 -7.07
N ALA A 50 42.17 17.92 -7.71
CA ALA A 50 40.88 18.60 -7.80
C ALA A 50 39.81 17.73 -8.49
N ASP A 51 40.16 17.04 -9.58
CA ASP A 51 39.25 16.16 -10.30
C ASP A 51 38.86 14.94 -9.45
N LEU A 52 39.81 14.36 -8.71
CA LEU A 52 39.53 13.26 -7.78
C LEU A 52 38.64 13.69 -6.61
N ASP A 53 38.91 14.86 -6.03
CA ASP A 53 38.10 15.41 -4.93
C ASP A 53 36.67 15.71 -5.42
N ALA A 54 36.52 16.29 -6.61
CA ALA A 54 35.23 16.53 -7.24
C ALA A 54 34.47 15.22 -7.52
N ALA A 55 35.17 14.19 -8.04
CA ALA A 55 34.58 12.88 -8.29
C ALA A 55 34.13 12.20 -6.98
N GLN A 56 34.93 12.29 -5.91
CA GLN A 56 34.56 11.77 -4.59
C GLN A 56 33.38 12.53 -3.99
N ALA A 57 33.33 13.84 -4.13
CA ALA A 57 32.19 14.66 -3.68
C ALA A 57 30.91 14.25 -4.42
N ALA A 58 30.96 14.15 -5.74
CA ALA A 58 29.83 13.72 -6.56
C ALA A 58 29.38 12.29 -6.23
N GLN A 59 30.33 11.38 -5.96
CA GLN A 59 30.01 10.03 -5.51
C GLN A 59 29.27 10.04 -4.17
N ARG A 60 29.76 10.78 -3.18
CA ARG A 60 29.11 10.89 -1.86
C ARG A 60 27.72 11.49 -1.95
N GLU A 61 27.54 12.53 -2.76
CA GLU A 61 26.24 13.14 -3.01
C GLU A 61 25.27 12.15 -3.67
N GLY A 62 25.74 11.40 -4.68
CA GLY A 62 24.95 10.35 -5.33
C GLY A 62 24.56 9.22 -4.38
N GLU A 63 25.48 8.78 -3.51
CA GLU A 63 25.19 7.76 -2.49
C GLU A 63 24.17 8.27 -1.46
N ALA A 64 24.28 9.52 -1.03
CA ALA A 64 23.32 10.15 -0.13
C ALA A 64 21.92 10.25 -0.77
N ALA A 65 21.83 10.74 -2.00
CA ALA A 65 20.57 10.82 -2.75
C ALA A 65 19.94 9.44 -2.97
N LEU A 66 20.76 8.42 -3.26
CA LEU A 66 20.28 7.05 -3.41
C LEU A 66 19.78 6.47 -2.09
N ALA A 67 20.44 6.78 -0.96
CA ALA A 67 19.98 6.38 0.36
C ALA A 67 18.65 7.05 0.73
N GLU A 68 18.49 8.34 0.45
CA GLU A 68 17.24 9.07 0.66
C GLU A 68 16.10 8.52 -0.21
N LEU A 69 16.35 8.27 -1.50
CA LEU A 69 15.37 7.67 -2.40
C LEU A 69 14.94 6.28 -1.91
N ARG A 70 15.88 5.45 -1.45
CA ARG A 70 15.57 4.13 -0.89
C ARG A 70 14.73 4.25 0.38
N ALA A 71 15.06 5.17 1.27
CA ALA A 71 14.28 5.43 2.49
C ALA A 71 12.87 5.92 2.16
N ALA A 72 12.74 6.90 1.26
CA ALA A 72 11.46 7.45 0.83
C ALA A 72 10.58 6.39 0.16
N THR A 73 11.14 5.57 -0.73
CA THR A 73 10.40 4.49 -1.39
C THR A 73 9.98 3.39 -0.42
N ALA A 74 10.81 3.05 0.57
CA ALA A 74 10.44 2.11 1.64
C ALA A 74 9.30 2.67 2.52
N ALA A 75 9.40 3.93 2.93
CA ALA A 75 8.37 4.61 3.72
C ALA A 75 7.04 4.69 2.97
N ALA A 76 7.06 5.12 1.70
CA ALA A 76 5.86 5.19 0.87
C ALA A 76 5.19 3.82 0.67
N ARG A 77 5.98 2.74 0.52
CA ARG A 77 5.44 1.38 0.43
C ARG A 77 4.80 0.93 1.75
N ALA A 78 5.45 1.22 2.87
CA ALA A 78 4.90 0.90 4.19
C ALA A 78 3.60 1.66 4.46
N GLU A 79 3.55 2.95 4.14
CA GLU A 79 2.34 3.78 4.28
C GLU A 79 1.21 3.30 3.37
N ALA A 80 1.52 2.95 2.11
CA ALA A 80 0.53 2.40 1.19
C ALA A 80 -0.05 1.07 1.72
N GLN A 81 0.80 0.16 2.21
CA GLN A 81 0.36 -1.09 2.82
C GLN A 81 -0.51 -0.86 4.06
N ALA A 82 -0.11 0.07 4.94
CA ALA A 82 -0.88 0.44 6.11
C ALA A 82 -2.25 1.03 5.75
N THR A 83 -2.29 1.90 4.74
CA THR A 83 -3.53 2.51 4.23
C THR A 83 -4.47 1.46 3.64
N VAL A 84 -3.95 0.54 2.83
CA VAL A 84 -4.74 -0.57 2.27
C VAL A 84 -5.27 -1.48 3.37
N ALA A 85 -4.45 -1.84 4.35
CA ALA A 85 -4.87 -2.67 5.48
C ALA A 85 -5.98 -1.98 6.31
N ALA A 86 -5.82 -0.68 6.60
CA ALA A 86 -6.82 0.11 7.30
C ALA A 86 -8.15 0.21 6.52
N ALA A 87 -8.07 0.47 5.20
CA ALA A 87 -9.25 0.53 4.34
C ALA A 87 -9.99 -0.82 4.26
N MET A 88 -9.25 -1.93 4.17
CA MET A 88 -9.83 -3.28 4.19
C MET A 88 -10.51 -3.59 5.53
N ALA A 89 -9.88 -3.22 6.65
CA ALA A 89 -10.46 -3.40 7.98
C ALA A 89 -11.75 -2.57 8.16
N ASP A 90 -11.76 -1.30 7.74
CA ASP A 90 -12.94 -0.44 7.78
C ASP A 90 -14.06 -0.95 6.86
N ALA A 91 -13.72 -1.39 5.65
CA ALA A 91 -14.68 -1.99 4.72
C ALA A 91 -15.31 -3.26 5.30
N GLN A 92 -14.50 -4.14 5.91
CA GLN A 92 -14.99 -5.36 6.55
C GLN A 92 -15.91 -5.03 7.74
N ALA A 93 -15.54 -4.06 8.59
CA ALA A 93 -16.36 -3.64 9.71
C ALA A 93 -17.72 -3.08 9.25
N LYS A 94 -17.72 -2.22 8.22
CA LYS A 94 -18.94 -1.67 7.62
C LYS A 94 -19.81 -2.75 6.99
N ALA A 95 -19.21 -3.70 6.27
CA ALA A 95 -19.93 -4.82 5.68
C ALA A 95 -20.59 -5.71 6.75
N SER A 96 -19.87 -6.04 7.83
CA SER A 96 -20.41 -6.79 8.96
C SER A 96 -21.57 -6.04 9.64
N ALA A 97 -21.41 -4.75 9.93
CA ALA A 97 -22.48 -3.94 10.53
C ALA A 97 -23.72 -3.83 9.62
N GLN A 98 -23.54 -3.67 8.31
CA GLN A 98 -24.65 -3.68 7.35
C GLN A 98 -25.34 -5.05 7.29
N ALA A 99 -24.58 -6.14 7.27
CA ALA A 99 -25.13 -7.48 7.27
C ALA A 99 -25.96 -7.75 8.54
N GLU A 100 -25.46 -7.35 9.71
CA GLU A 100 -26.21 -7.44 10.98
C GLU A 100 -27.51 -6.63 10.95
N ALA A 101 -27.45 -5.39 10.47
CA ALA A 101 -28.64 -4.54 10.34
C ALA A 101 -29.68 -5.12 9.37
N ILE A 102 -29.23 -5.66 8.24
CA ILE A 102 -30.11 -6.33 7.26
C ILE A 102 -30.73 -7.58 7.87
N ASN A 103 -29.95 -8.41 8.57
CA ASN A 103 -30.44 -9.62 9.22
C ASN A 103 -31.48 -9.29 10.30
N ALA A 104 -31.24 -8.27 11.12
CA ALA A 104 -32.20 -7.81 12.12
C ALA A 104 -33.51 -7.32 11.48
N ARG A 105 -33.40 -6.55 10.39
CA ARG A 105 -34.57 -6.06 9.64
C ARG A 105 -35.33 -7.21 8.96
N LEU A 106 -34.63 -8.23 8.47
CA LEU A 106 -35.24 -9.40 7.85
C LEU A 106 -35.97 -10.24 8.89
N ALA A 107 -35.35 -10.48 10.06
CA ALA A 107 -36.00 -11.19 11.16
C ALA A 107 -37.30 -10.49 11.59
N ALA A 108 -37.28 -9.16 11.77
CA ALA A 108 -38.47 -8.40 12.10
C ALA A 108 -39.57 -8.51 11.03
N GLN A 109 -39.21 -8.50 9.74
CA GLN A 109 -40.18 -8.68 8.64
C GLN A 109 -40.77 -10.09 8.61
N VAL A 110 -39.97 -11.11 8.92
CA VAL A 110 -40.44 -12.49 9.04
C VAL A 110 -41.42 -12.60 10.20
N ASP A 111 -41.09 -12.08 11.37
CA ASP A 111 -41.98 -12.10 12.55
C ASP A 111 -43.30 -11.37 12.26
N GLU A 112 -43.25 -10.21 11.61
CA GLU A 112 -44.45 -9.47 11.20
C GLU A 112 -45.29 -10.28 10.19
N ALA A 113 -44.65 -10.88 9.19
CA ALA A 113 -45.32 -11.71 8.20
C ALA A 113 -45.98 -12.94 8.85
N GLU A 114 -45.29 -13.61 9.77
CA GLU A 114 -45.85 -14.71 10.55
C GLU A 114 -47.05 -14.28 11.38
N ALA A 115 -46.98 -13.12 12.05
CA ALA A 115 -48.10 -12.58 12.79
C ALA A 115 -49.32 -12.30 11.89
N ARG A 116 -49.10 -11.71 10.71
CA ARG A 116 -50.16 -11.48 9.71
C ARG A 116 -50.76 -12.79 9.21
N VAL A 117 -49.94 -13.80 8.93
CA VAL A 117 -50.41 -15.12 8.50
C VAL A 117 -51.24 -15.80 9.59
N ARG A 118 -50.80 -15.74 10.85
CA ARG A 118 -51.57 -16.28 12.00
C ARG A 118 -52.92 -15.55 12.14
N ALA A 119 -52.92 -14.23 12.09
CA ALA A 119 -54.15 -13.43 12.16
C ALA A 119 -55.12 -13.75 11.00
N ALA A 120 -54.61 -13.84 9.77
CA ALA A 120 -55.42 -14.21 8.61
C ALA A 120 -55.99 -15.62 8.72
N ARG A 121 -55.19 -16.58 9.22
CA ARG A 121 -55.64 -17.95 9.49
C ARG A 121 -56.76 -17.97 10.53
N ASP A 122 -56.60 -17.25 11.64
CA ASP A 122 -57.59 -17.24 12.71
C ASP A 122 -58.89 -16.56 12.27
N ALA A 123 -58.80 -15.48 11.48
CA ALA A 123 -59.95 -14.84 10.84
C ALA A 123 -60.68 -15.78 9.87
N ALA A 124 -59.94 -16.48 8.99
CA ALA A 124 -60.51 -17.45 8.06
C ALA A 124 -61.20 -18.63 8.78
N MET A 125 -60.57 -19.15 9.84
CA MET A 125 -61.18 -20.20 10.68
C MET A 125 -62.42 -19.71 11.43
N GLY A 126 -62.45 -18.44 11.85
CA GLY A 126 -63.64 -17.79 12.42
C GLY A 126 -64.78 -17.71 11.42
N ALA A 127 -64.51 -17.19 10.22
CA ALA A 127 -65.49 -17.10 9.14
C ALA A 127 -66.04 -18.47 8.72
N LEU A 128 -65.17 -19.50 8.66
CA LEU A 128 -65.60 -20.88 8.39
C LEU A 128 -66.56 -21.42 9.45
N ARG A 129 -66.33 -21.14 10.74
CA ARG A 129 -67.25 -21.55 11.81
C ARG A 129 -68.62 -20.89 11.66
N GLU A 130 -68.65 -19.62 11.30
CA GLU A 130 -69.89 -18.87 11.09
C GLU A 130 -70.68 -19.41 9.89
N VAL A 131 -70.01 -19.64 8.76
CA VAL A 131 -70.62 -20.24 7.56
C VAL A 131 -71.09 -21.67 7.82
N ALA A 132 -70.29 -22.49 8.52
CA ALA A 132 -70.68 -23.85 8.88
C ALA A 132 -71.89 -23.87 9.84
N GLY A 133 -71.91 -22.97 10.82
CA GLY A 133 -73.02 -22.82 11.76
C GLY A 133 -74.32 -22.40 11.08
N SER A 134 -74.26 -21.38 10.22
CA SER A 134 -75.44 -20.92 9.46
C SER A 134 -75.93 -21.96 8.46
N THR A 135 -75.03 -22.66 7.78
CA THR A 135 -75.37 -23.77 6.86
C THR A 135 -76.02 -24.93 7.60
N ALA A 136 -75.48 -25.33 8.77
CA ALA A 136 -76.06 -26.39 9.60
C ALA A 136 -77.46 -26.02 10.11
N GLN A 137 -77.67 -24.77 10.53
CA GLN A 137 -79.00 -24.26 10.90
C GLN A 137 -79.98 -24.28 9.73
N ALA A 138 -79.55 -23.83 8.54
CA ALA A 138 -80.37 -23.84 7.34
C ALA A 138 -80.78 -25.26 6.93
N MET A 139 -79.86 -26.23 7.03
CA MET A 139 -80.15 -27.65 6.79
C MET A 139 -81.16 -28.21 7.79
N LEU A 140 -80.99 -27.94 9.09
CA LEU A 140 -81.92 -28.37 10.15
C LEU A 140 -83.34 -27.80 9.93
N ALA A 141 -83.43 -26.52 9.57
CA ALA A 141 -84.69 -25.87 9.25
C ALA A 141 -85.39 -26.54 8.06
N ARG A 142 -84.64 -26.93 7.02
CA ARG A 142 -85.18 -27.64 5.84
C ARG A 142 -85.63 -29.07 6.15
N LEU A 143 -85.07 -29.70 7.19
CA LEU A 143 -85.47 -31.02 7.71
C LEU A 143 -86.62 -30.94 8.72
N GLY A 144 -87.13 -29.74 9.04
CA GLY A 144 -88.24 -29.55 9.99
C GLY A 144 -87.84 -29.69 11.46
N VAL A 145 -86.53 -29.70 11.77
CA VAL A 145 -85.99 -29.82 13.12
C VAL A 145 -85.51 -28.46 13.62
N SER A 146 -86.02 -28.01 14.76
CA SER A 146 -85.57 -26.76 15.40
C SER A 146 -84.62 -27.07 16.56
N ALA A 147 -83.40 -26.57 16.48
CA ALA A 147 -82.42 -26.65 17.56
C ALA A 147 -81.97 -25.23 17.96
N PRO A 148 -81.76 -24.95 19.26
CA PRO A 148 -81.23 -23.67 19.70
C PRO A 148 -79.90 -23.34 19.01
N ALA A 149 -79.71 -22.08 18.61
CA ALA A 149 -78.50 -21.64 17.89
C ALA A 149 -77.20 -21.99 18.64
N ARG A 150 -77.24 -21.90 19.98
CA ARG A 150 -76.11 -22.22 20.88
C ARG A 150 -75.71 -23.70 20.84
N THR A 151 -76.66 -24.62 20.68
CA THR A 151 -76.38 -26.06 20.58
C THR A 151 -75.78 -26.43 19.23
N VAL A 152 -76.20 -25.76 18.15
CA VAL A 152 -75.65 -25.98 16.81
C VAL A 152 -74.22 -25.47 16.71
N THR A 153 -73.94 -24.26 17.20
CA THR A 153 -72.56 -23.72 17.23
C THR A 153 -71.64 -24.57 18.10
N ALA A 154 -72.09 -25.03 19.28
CA ALA A 154 -71.30 -25.94 20.13
C ALA A 154 -71.05 -27.33 19.50
N ALA A 155 -71.93 -27.81 18.61
CA ALA A 155 -71.72 -29.04 17.86
C ALA A 155 -70.71 -28.83 16.71
N VAL A 156 -70.83 -27.73 15.97
CA VAL A 156 -69.88 -27.33 14.92
C VAL A 156 -68.48 -27.12 15.49
N ASP A 157 -68.36 -26.48 16.66
CA ASP A 157 -67.06 -26.29 17.33
C ASP A 157 -66.42 -27.60 17.77
N ARG A 158 -67.22 -28.58 18.22
CA ARG A 158 -66.71 -29.92 18.54
C ARG A 158 -66.25 -30.67 17.30
N ALA A 159 -67.01 -30.59 16.20
CA ALA A 159 -66.64 -31.20 14.93
C ALA A 159 -65.38 -30.56 14.33
N ALA A 160 -65.27 -29.22 14.37
CA ALA A 160 -64.09 -28.49 13.92
C ALA A 160 -62.82 -28.84 14.71
N LYS A 161 -62.95 -29.14 16.02
CA LYS A 161 -61.82 -29.61 16.86
C LYS A 161 -61.44 -31.07 16.59
N GLN A 162 -62.37 -31.91 16.15
CA GLN A 162 -62.12 -33.32 15.82
C GLN A 162 -61.46 -33.50 14.45
N GLY A 163 -61.78 -32.67 13.45
CA GLY A 163 -61.14 -32.70 12.13
C GLY A 163 -59.77 -32.00 12.04
N ALA A 164 -59.34 -31.32 13.10
CA ALA A 164 -58.03 -30.66 13.20
C ALA A 164 -56.96 -31.49 13.94
N ARG A 165 -57.31 -32.71 14.38
CA ARG A 165 -56.35 -33.75 14.81
C ARG A 165 -55.94 -34.59 13.62
#